data_AF-A0A8S1HDX3-F1
#
_entry.id   AF-A0A8S1HDX3-F1
#
_cell.length_a   1.000
_cell.length_b   1.000
_cell.length_c   1.000
_cell.angle_alpha   90.00
_cell.angle_beta   90.00
_cell.angle_gamma   90.00
#
_symmetry.space_group_name_H-M   'P 1'
#
loop_
_entity.id
_entity.type
_entity.pdbx_description
1 polymer ?
#
loop_
_entity_poly.entity_id
_entity_poly.type
_entity_poly.pdbx_seq_one_letter_code
_entity_poly.pdbx_strand_id
1 'polypeptide(L)'
;MDDRSRMLTMKYGKHQMSLIRKRMKVENWIEGEVAKLFNGNDNNDVEVDLDRVQDLDTVPLKRKYAFDQLQKAHCPASMDKITVFLDELIEQINSL
;
A
#
# COMPACT_ATOMS: atom_id res chain seq x y z
N MET A 1 -20.96 1.14 -16.22
CA MET A 1 -20.19 0.00 -15.68
C MET A 1 -20.14 0.16 -14.15
N ASP A 2 -21.28 0.42 -13.50
CA ASP A 2 -21.31 1.08 -12.18
C ASP A 2 -22.08 0.31 -11.11
N ASP A 3 -22.76 -0.77 -11.48
CA ASP A 3 -23.60 -1.52 -10.53
C ASP A 3 -22.81 -2.51 -9.68
N ARG A 4 -21.62 -2.93 -10.13
CA ARG A 4 -20.75 -3.84 -9.36
C ARG A 4 -20.10 -3.12 -8.15
N SER A 5 -19.74 -1.86 -8.32
CA SER A 5 -19.22 -1.01 -7.23
C SER A 5 -20.31 -0.73 -6.19
N ARG A 6 -21.54 -0.41 -6.63
CA ARG A 6 -22.66 -0.09 -5.75
C ARG A 6 -23.12 -1.29 -4.90
N MET A 7 -23.15 -2.50 -5.48
CA MET A 7 -23.65 -3.71 -4.81
C MET A 7 -22.74 -4.23 -3.67
N LEU A 8 -21.41 -4.04 -3.78
CA LEU A 8 -20.47 -4.42 -2.71
C LEU A 8 -20.64 -3.54 -1.46
N THR A 9 -21.05 -2.27 -1.62
CA THR A 9 -21.21 -1.31 -0.52
C THR A 9 -22.50 -1.48 0.30
N MET A 10 -23.47 -2.24 -0.21
CA MET A 10 -24.81 -2.36 0.40
C MET A 10 -24.89 -3.43 1.51
N LYS A 11 -23.86 -4.29 1.63
CA LYS A 11 -23.78 -5.39 2.62
C LYS A 11 -23.03 -5.03 3.92
N TYR A 12 -22.44 -3.84 4.02
CA TYR A 12 -21.59 -3.44 5.13
C TYR A 12 -22.13 -2.14 5.78
N GLY A 13 -22.30 -2.12 7.11
CA GLY A 13 -22.78 -0.92 7.83
C GLY A 13 -21.84 0.28 7.65
N LYS A 14 -22.32 1.49 7.94
CA LYS A 14 -21.55 2.76 7.76
C LYS A 14 -20.11 2.71 8.32
N HIS A 15 -19.91 2.03 9.46
CA HIS A 15 -18.59 1.86 10.07
C HIS A 15 -17.65 0.97 9.23
N GLN A 16 -18.15 -0.19 8.77
CA GLN A 16 -17.40 -1.09 7.90
C GLN A 16 -17.07 -0.42 6.56
N MET A 17 -17.99 0.38 6.03
CA MET A 17 -17.75 1.21 4.85
C MET A 17 -16.66 2.29 5.08
N SER A 18 -16.54 2.82 6.29
CA SER A 18 -15.47 3.76 6.65
C SER A 18 -14.10 3.08 6.66
N LEU A 19 -14.02 1.87 7.24
CA LEU A 19 -12.79 1.07 7.27
C LEU A 19 -12.32 0.67 5.87
N ILE A 20 -13.24 0.19 5.02
CA ILE A 20 -12.93 -0.14 3.61
C ILE A 20 -12.39 1.08 2.87
N ARG A 21 -13.00 2.26 3.05
CA ARG A 21 -12.54 3.50 2.40
C ARG A 21 -11.15 3.92 2.86
N LYS A 22 -10.85 3.80 4.16
CA LYS A 22 -9.52 4.08 4.70
C LYS A 22 -8.47 3.15 4.11
N ARG A 23 -8.77 1.85 4.02
CA ARG A 23 -7.87 0.85 3.43
C ARG A 23 -7.59 1.11 1.96
N MET A 24 -8.63 1.32 1.14
CA MET A 24 -8.48 1.69 -0.26
C MET A 24 -7.63 2.96 -0.44
N LYS A 25 -7.74 3.93 0.48
CA LYS A 25 -6.93 5.15 0.42
C LYS A 25 -5.43 4.84 0.62
N VAL A 26 -5.10 3.95 1.55
CA VAL A 26 -3.71 3.55 1.78
C VAL A 26 -3.19 2.72 0.62
N GLU A 27 -3.97 1.77 0.09
CA GLU A 27 -3.61 0.98 -1.10
C GLU A 27 -3.32 1.89 -2.32
N ASN A 28 -4.22 2.82 -2.63
CA ASN A 28 -4.00 3.79 -3.72
C ASN A 28 -2.77 4.69 -3.49
N TRP A 29 -2.46 5.03 -2.23
CA TRP A 29 -1.26 5.79 -1.90
C TRP A 29 0.01 4.96 -2.12
N ILE A 30 0.00 3.69 -1.72
CA ILE A 30 1.12 2.76 -1.95
C ILE A 30 1.41 2.65 -3.45
N GLU A 31 0.40 2.38 -4.28
CA GLU A 31 0.56 2.30 -5.74
C GLU A 31 1.18 3.59 -6.31
N GLY A 32 0.69 4.76 -5.86
CA GLY A 32 1.21 6.05 -6.31
C GLY A 32 2.65 6.33 -5.89
N GLU A 33 3.04 6.01 -4.66
CA GLU A 33 4.42 6.18 -4.21
C GLU A 33 5.37 5.18 -4.87
N VAL A 34 4.94 3.94 -5.05
CA VAL A 34 5.72 2.94 -5.78
C VAL A 34 5.93 3.40 -7.23
N ALA A 35 4.89 3.87 -7.91
CA ALA A 35 5.05 4.44 -9.26
C ALA A 35 6.11 5.55 -9.28
N LYS A 36 6.13 6.46 -8.29
CA LYS A 36 7.17 7.50 -8.18
C LYS A 36 8.59 6.93 -8.00
N LEU A 37 8.74 5.85 -7.23
CA LEU A 37 10.03 5.15 -7.09
C LEU A 37 10.49 4.55 -8.43
N PHE A 38 9.56 4.15 -9.29
CA PHE A 38 9.82 3.63 -10.63
C PHE A 38 9.73 4.70 -11.73
N ASN A 39 9.98 5.97 -11.40
CA ASN A 39 9.95 7.11 -12.34
C ASN A 39 8.62 7.30 -13.08
N GLY A 40 7.50 6.99 -12.42
CA GLY A 40 6.15 7.06 -12.96
C GLY A 40 5.73 5.83 -13.77
N ASN A 41 6.43 4.70 -13.64
CA ASN A 41 5.98 3.46 -14.24
C ASN A 41 4.94 2.77 -13.35
N ASP A 42 3.68 2.81 -13.77
CA ASP A 42 2.56 2.15 -13.09
C ASP A 42 2.54 0.63 -13.34
N ASN A 43 3.22 0.14 -14.39
CA ASN A 43 3.43 -1.30 -14.63
C ASN A 43 4.74 -1.75 -13.96
N ASN A 44 4.87 -1.46 -12.67
CA ASN A 44 5.93 -2.01 -11.84
C ASN A 44 5.48 -3.38 -11.30
N ASP A 45 6.38 -4.36 -11.23
CA ASP A 45 6.08 -5.71 -10.72
C ASP A 45 6.02 -5.74 -9.17
N VAL A 46 5.71 -4.61 -8.53
CA VAL A 46 5.66 -4.47 -7.08
C VAL A 46 4.23 -4.64 -6.60
N GLU A 47 4.00 -5.69 -5.81
CA GLU A 47 2.72 -5.94 -5.17
C GLU A 47 2.91 -5.94 -3.65
N VAL A 48 2.59 -4.79 -3.01
CA VAL A 48 2.63 -4.66 -1.55
C VAL A 48 1.23 -4.90 -1.01
N ASP A 49 1.01 -6.09 -0.45
CA ASP A 49 -0.25 -6.48 0.17
C ASP A 49 -0.41 -5.82 1.55
N LEU A 50 -1.42 -4.94 1.70
CA LEU A 50 -1.71 -4.23 2.93
C LEU A 50 -2.09 -5.17 4.09
N ASP A 51 -2.87 -6.23 3.84
CA ASP A 51 -3.22 -7.21 4.88
C ASP A 51 -1.96 -7.87 5.42
N ARG A 52 -1.08 -8.30 4.50
CA ARG A 52 0.17 -8.92 4.87
C ARG A 52 1.09 -8.01 5.65
N VAL A 53 1.12 -6.70 5.36
CA VAL A 53 1.92 -5.75 6.14
C VAL A 53 1.27 -5.50 7.52
N GLN A 54 -0.06 -5.47 7.61
CA GLN A 54 -0.77 -5.32 8.88
C GLN A 54 -0.56 -6.51 9.81
N ASP A 55 -0.47 -7.73 9.27
CA ASP A 55 -0.24 -8.97 10.02
C ASP A 55 1.18 -9.07 10.63
N LEU A 56 2.11 -8.21 10.25
CA LEU A 56 3.47 -8.21 10.80
C LEU A 56 3.53 -7.48 12.14
N ASP A 57 4.08 -8.14 13.15
CA ASP A 57 4.07 -7.66 14.53
C ASP A 57 4.92 -6.41 14.78
N THR A 58 5.94 -6.16 13.98
CA THR A 58 6.92 -5.10 14.27
C THR A 58 7.24 -4.23 13.05
N VAL A 59 7.51 -2.95 13.29
CA VAL A 59 7.91 -1.98 12.25
C VAL A 59 9.10 -2.47 11.41
N PRO A 60 10.17 -3.06 11.98
CA PRO A 60 11.27 -3.59 11.17
C PRO A 60 10.83 -4.70 10.21
N LEU A 61 9.92 -5.59 10.61
CA LEU A 61 9.40 -6.64 9.74
C LEU A 61 8.56 -6.05 8.60
N LYS A 62 7.71 -5.07 8.90
CA LYS A 62 6.91 -4.34 7.91
C LYS A 62 7.80 -3.67 6.85
N ARG A 63 8.82 -2.93 7.30
CA ARG A 63 9.80 -2.30 6.41
C ARG A 63 10.55 -3.31 5.57
N LYS A 64 11.00 -4.41 6.17
CA LYS A 64 11.70 -5.48 5.46
C LYS A 64 10.82 -6.10 4.37
N TYR A 65 9.56 -6.41 4.66
CA TYR A 65 8.66 -6.98 3.67
C TYR A 65 8.47 -6.05 2.47
N ALA A 66 8.17 -4.76 2.70
CA ALA A 66 8.01 -3.80 1.61
C ALA A 66 9.32 -3.59 0.82
N PHE A 67 10.45 -3.54 1.51
CA PHE A 67 11.77 -3.48 0.88
C PHE A 67 12.06 -4.71 0.01
N ASP A 68 11.75 -5.91 0.49
CA ASP A 68 11.94 -7.16 -0.26
C ASP A 68 11.07 -7.16 -1.54
N GLN A 69 9.86 -6.59 -1.52
CA GLN A 69 9.05 -6.45 -2.74
C GLN A 69 9.68 -5.47 -3.74
N LEU A 70 10.14 -4.31 -3.26
CA LEU A 70 10.84 -3.34 -4.10
C LEU A 70 12.12 -3.92 -4.72
N GLN A 71 12.86 -4.73 -3.96
CA GLN A 71 14.07 -5.40 -4.45
C GLN A 71 13.76 -6.46 -5.51
N LYS A 72 12.71 -7.27 -5.32
CA LYS A 72 12.28 -8.28 -6.30
C LYS A 72 11.90 -7.67 -7.64
N ALA A 73 11.26 -6.51 -7.63
CA ALA A 73 10.90 -5.77 -8.83
C ALA A 73 12.05 -4.92 -9.39
N HIS A 74 13.28 -5.05 -8.87
CA HIS A 74 14.45 -4.28 -9.29
C HIS A 74 14.22 -2.76 -9.28
N CYS A 75 13.71 -2.24 -8.15
CA CYS A 75 13.45 -0.82 -7.97
C CYS A 75 14.68 0.04 -8.33
N PRO A 76 14.56 1.01 -9.26
CA PRO A 76 15.67 1.84 -9.71
C PRO A 76 15.95 3.04 -8.77
N ALA A 77 15.11 3.26 -7.76
CA ALA A 77 15.25 4.38 -6.84
C ALA A 77 16.48 4.23 -5.92
N SER A 78 17.00 5.36 -5.43
CA SER A 78 18.06 5.35 -4.43
C SER A 78 17.56 4.85 -3.08
N MET A 79 18.48 4.34 -2.25
CA MET A 79 18.19 3.90 -0.89
C MET A 79 17.54 4.99 -0.03
N ASP A 80 17.90 6.27 -0.23
CA ASP A 80 17.27 7.39 0.49
C ASP A 80 15.77 7.51 0.16
N LYS A 81 15.41 7.46 -1.12
CA LYS A 81 14.01 7.52 -1.56
C LYS A 81 13.22 6.32 -1.07
N ILE A 82 13.84 5.14 -1.11
CA ILE A 82 13.23 3.91 -0.59
C ILE A 82 13.01 4.03 0.92
N THR A 83 13.98 4.56 1.67
CA THR A 83 13.86 4.73 3.12
C THR A 83 12.72 5.69 3.49
N VAL A 84 12.60 6.82 2.77
CA VAL A 84 11.48 7.76 2.96
C VAL A 84 10.14 7.07 2.70
N PHE A 85 10.01 6.33 1.60
CA PHE A 85 8.80 5.54 1.32
C PHE A 85 8.48 4.54 2.44
N LEU A 86 9.49 3.82 2.95
CA LEU A 86 9.29 2.86 4.03
C LEU A 86 8.86 3.53 5.34
N ASP A 87 9.33 4.74 5.62
CA ASP A 87 8.91 5.50 6.80
C ASP A 87 7.46 5.97 6.65
N GLU A 88 7.12 6.57 5.52
CA GLU A 88 5.76 7.02 5.23
C GLU A 88 4.76 5.86 5.19
N LEU A 89 5.16 4.68 4.67
CA LEU A 89 4.32 3.47 4.66
C LEU A 89 3.91 3.08 6.08
N ILE A 90 4.83 3.14 7.03
CA ILE A 90 4.56 2.82 8.44
C ILE A 90 3.59 3.84 9.04
N GLU A 91 3.76 5.12 8.72
CA GLU A 91 2.82 6.17 9.17
C GLU A 91 1.41 5.96 8.60
N GLN A 92 1.28 5.63 7.31
CA GLN A 92 -0.01 5.36 6.68
C GLN A 92 -0.69 4.16 7.33
N ILE A 93 0.05 3.07 7.56
CA ILE A 93 -0.49 1.86 8.19
C ILE A 93 -0.92 2.13 9.63
N ASN A 94 -0.16 2.92 10.39
CA ASN A 94 -0.52 3.30 11.76
C ASN A 94 -1.74 4.23 11.83
N SER A 95 -2.12 4.87 10.71
CA SER A 95 -3.28 5.77 10.62
C SER A 95 -4.62 5.07 10.30
N LEU A 96 -4.57 3.79 9.92
CA LEU A 96 -5.74 2.96 9.60
C LEU A 96 -6.59 2.68 10.84
#